data_AF-A0A972QBC3-F1
#
_entry.id   AF-A0A972QBC3-F1
#
_cell.length_a   1.000
_cell.length_b   1.000
_cell.length_c   1.000
_cell.angle_alpha   90.00
_cell.angle_beta   90.00
_cell.angle_gamma   90.00
#
_symmetry.space_group_name_H-M   'P 1'
#
loop_
_entity.id
_entity.type
_entity.pdbx_description
1 polymer ?
#
loop_
_entity_poly.entity_id
_entity_poly.type
_entity_poly.pdbx_seq_one_letter_code
_entity_poly.pdbx_strand_id
1 'polypeptide(L)'
;MQLLVTGSARLGYFQKSGDSLVGRYFSYQLFPLGLPEVTADFSHILNNGEIFADGNLLAGRAREAKMQEADKAFESLLKFGGFPEPFLRGTEKFHRRWQNNYRNLLTKEDVRDLSRIADIKGLETLVEILPAKVSSQISIPSLSEDLGKKYDTIKNWIDILQGLYLVFTLRPWHKKIARAIKKEKNSISSIGQCCLNLELFLKTL
;
A
#
# COMPACT_ATOMS: atom_id res chain seq x y z
N MET A 1 8.39 6.24 31.85
CA MET A 1 8.83 5.09 31.04
C MET A 1 8.07 5.14 29.72
N GLN A 2 8.76 5.40 28.61
CA GLN A 2 8.15 5.40 27.27
C GLN A 2 8.43 4.02 26.66
N LEU A 3 7.37 3.24 26.42
CA LEU A 3 7.45 1.93 25.77
C LEU A 3 7.03 2.11 24.32
N LEU A 4 7.97 1.96 23.39
CA LEU A 4 7.66 1.87 21.96
C LEU A 4 7.36 0.41 21.64
N VAL A 5 6.08 0.10 21.41
CA VAL A 5 5.66 -1.23 20.98
C VAL A 5 5.60 -1.24 19.46
N THR A 6 6.60 -1.86 18.82
CA THR A 6 6.58 -2.15 17.39
C THR A 6 6.15 -3.61 17.19
N GLY A 7 5.07 -3.85 16.45
CA GLY A 7 4.61 -5.18 16.11
C GLY A 7 3.59 -5.12 14.99
N SER A 8 3.25 -6.28 14.39
CA SER A 8 2.23 -6.45 13.34
C SER A 8 0.80 -6.21 13.85
N ALA A 9 0.65 -5.38 14.87
CA ALA A 9 -0.47 -5.42 15.78
C ALA A 9 -1.75 -4.99 15.07
N ARG A 10 -2.64 -5.97 14.94
CA ARG A 10 -4.11 -5.96 14.80
C ARG A 10 -4.84 -5.02 15.81
N LEU A 11 -4.13 -4.04 16.37
CA LEU A 11 -4.51 -3.18 17.48
C LEU A 11 -5.68 -2.25 17.11
N GLY A 12 -5.74 -1.81 15.85
CA GLY A 12 -6.83 -0.97 15.35
C GLY A 12 -8.18 -1.69 15.28
N TYR A 13 -8.19 -3.01 15.08
CA TYR A 13 -9.42 -3.78 14.87
C TYR A 13 -9.96 -4.43 16.16
N PHE A 14 -9.08 -4.73 17.12
CA PHE A 14 -9.46 -5.25 18.45
C PHE A 14 -10.11 -4.21 19.38
N GLN A 15 -10.34 -2.97 18.92
CA GLN A 15 -11.03 -1.91 19.67
C GLN A 15 -12.50 -2.22 20.04
N LYS A 16 -13.04 -3.38 19.66
CA LYS A 16 -14.41 -3.78 20.06
C LYS A 16 -14.53 -4.23 21.52
N SER A 17 -13.44 -4.40 22.25
CA SER A 17 -13.45 -4.88 23.64
C SER A 17 -12.47 -4.12 24.52
N GLY A 18 -12.87 -2.96 25.05
CA GLY A 18 -12.12 -2.27 26.10
C GLY A 18 -12.28 -0.76 26.08
N ASP A 19 -12.29 -0.18 27.28
CA ASP A 19 -12.37 1.24 27.58
C ASP A 19 -11.54 2.11 26.62
N SER A 20 -12.07 3.28 26.25
CA SER A 20 -11.45 4.16 25.27
C SER A 20 -10.06 4.57 25.76
N LEU A 21 -9.01 4.09 25.10
CA LEU A 21 -7.62 4.41 25.44
C LEU A 21 -7.21 5.82 24.95
N VAL A 22 -8.17 6.70 24.64
CA VAL A 22 -7.95 8.07 24.17
C VAL A 22 -7.05 8.83 25.15
N GLY A 23 -5.98 9.44 24.63
CA GLY A 23 -4.99 10.18 25.41
C GLY A 23 -3.97 9.32 26.17
N ARG A 24 -4.11 7.99 26.19
CA ARG A 24 -3.16 7.07 26.86
C ARG A 24 -2.17 6.41 25.90
N TYR A 25 -2.47 6.39 24.61
CA TYR A 25 -1.55 5.95 23.57
C TYR A 25 -1.70 6.82 22.32
N PHE A 26 -0.63 6.90 21.55
CA PHE A 26 -0.62 7.49 20.21
C PHE A 26 -0.31 6.38 19.22
N SER A 27 -1.21 6.13 18.29
CA SER A 27 -0.95 5.23 17.16
C SER A 27 -0.32 6.01 16.02
N TYR A 28 0.85 5.57 15.59
CA TYR A 28 1.51 6.07 14.38
C TYR A 28 1.45 4.99 13.31
N GLN A 29 0.95 5.36 12.13
CA GLN A 29 1.05 4.50 10.96
C GLN A 29 2.42 4.72 10.33
N LEU A 30 3.22 3.66 10.27
CA LEU A 30 4.51 3.67 9.59
C LEU A 30 4.33 3.06 8.20
N PHE A 31 4.82 3.77 7.19
CA PHE A 31 4.91 3.23 5.84
C PHE A 31 6.19 2.41 5.68
N PRO A 32 6.25 1.52 4.69
CA PRO A 32 7.49 0.89 4.26
C PRO A 32 8.55 1.96 3.96
N LEU A 33 9.82 1.62 4.13
CA LEU A 33 10.97 2.46 3.81
C LEU A 33 10.83 3.01 2.40
N GLY A 34 10.87 4.33 2.29
CA GLY A 34 11.00 5.05 1.03
C GLY A 34 12.45 5.36 0.71
N LEU A 35 12.64 5.98 -0.46
CA LEU A 35 13.95 6.40 -0.92
C LEU A 35 14.66 7.34 0.09
N PRO A 36 13.99 8.35 0.70
CA PRO A 36 14.61 9.23 1.70
C PRO A 36 15.10 8.49 2.94
N GLU A 37 14.33 7.50 3.43
CA GLU A 37 14.74 6.72 4.60
C GLU A 37 15.95 5.81 4.29
N VAL A 38 16.03 5.28 3.08
CA VAL A 38 17.15 4.42 2.65
C VAL A 38 18.44 5.22 2.44
N THR A 39 18.34 6.40 1.83
CA THR A 39 19.50 7.28 1.60
C THR A 39 19.86 8.14 2.80
N ALA A 40 19.03 8.13 3.85
CA ALA A 40 19.07 9.06 4.98
C ALA A 40 19.05 10.55 4.54
N ASP A 41 18.51 10.82 3.36
CA ASP A 41 18.41 12.17 2.79
C ASP A 41 16.95 12.61 2.68
N PHE A 42 16.54 13.44 3.63
CA PHE A 42 15.20 14.01 3.71
C PHE A 42 15.10 15.40 3.04
N SER A 43 16.17 15.89 2.41
CA SER A 43 16.20 17.22 1.76
C SER A 43 15.17 17.36 0.63
N HIS A 44 14.76 16.23 0.04
CA HIS A 44 13.79 16.15 -1.05
C HIS A 44 12.33 16.05 -0.58
N ILE A 45 12.06 15.90 0.72
CA ILE A 45 10.68 15.91 1.23
C ILE A 45 10.10 17.32 1.10
N LEU A 46 8.99 17.41 0.39
CA LEU A 46 8.31 18.69 0.15
C LEU A 46 7.51 19.06 1.40
N ASN A 47 7.89 20.15 2.06
CA ASN A 47 7.17 20.66 3.24
C ASN A 47 5.86 21.38 2.86
N ASN A 48 5.64 21.67 1.57
CA ASN A 48 4.43 22.29 1.06
C ASN A 48 4.11 21.84 -0.38
N GLY A 49 2.84 21.95 -0.77
CA GLY A 49 2.35 21.53 -2.09
C GLY A 49 2.58 22.55 -3.22
N GLU A 50 3.21 23.70 -2.92
CA GLU A 50 3.42 24.81 -3.86
C GLU A 50 4.20 24.37 -5.11
N ILE A 51 5.12 23.43 -4.92
CA ILE A 51 5.97 22.91 -5.97
C ILE A 51 5.12 22.17 -7.01
N PHE A 52 4.00 21.54 -6.64
CA PHE A 52 3.06 20.93 -7.59
C PHE A 52 2.17 21.95 -8.32
N ALA A 53 2.14 23.21 -7.88
CA ALA A 53 1.40 24.27 -8.57
C ALA A 53 2.18 24.83 -9.77
N ASP A 54 3.51 24.73 -9.76
CA ASP A 54 4.40 25.18 -10.82
C ASP A 54 5.38 24.08 -11.25
N GLY A 55 5.16 23.53 -12.45
CA GLY A 55 6.01 22.49 -13.03
C GLY A 55 7.47 22.89 -13.21
N ASN A 56 7.78 24.18 -13.30
CA ASN A 56 9.16 24.65 -13.42
C ASN A 56 9.92 24.51 -12.09
N LEU A 57 9.25 24.70 -10.95
CA LEU A 57 9.85 24.48 -9.63
C LEU A 57 10.17 23.00 -9.39
N LEU A 58 9.28 22.09 -9.83
CA LEU A 58 9.55 20.64 -9.83
C LEU A 58 10.76 20.31 -10.70
N ALA A 59 10.78 20.82 -11.94
CA ALA A 59 11.85 20.54 -12.88
C ALA A 59 13.21 21.09 -12.40
N GLY A 60 13.23 22.26 -11.76
CA GLY A 60 14.43 22.83 -11.15
C GLY A 60 14.99 21.94 -10.04
N ARG A 61 14.15 21.54 -9.08
CA ARG A 61 14.59 20.63 -8.00
C ARG A 61 15.02 19.26 -8.49
N ALA A 62 14.36 18.71 -9.50
CA ALA A 62 14.73 17.43 -10.08
C ALA A 62 16.16 17.46 -10.66
N ARG A 63 16.63 18.60 -11.17
CA ARG A 63 17.99 18.76 -11.69
C ARG A 63 19.05 18.89 -10.58
N GLU A 64 18.66 19.36 -9.41
CA GLU A 64 19.55 19.55 -8.25
C GLU A 64 19.72 18.28 -7.41
N ALA A 65 18.84 17.28 -7.60
CA ALA A 65 18.89 16.02 -6.88
C ALA A 65 20.13 15.19 -7.27
N LYS A 66 20.93 14.79 -6.28
CA LYS A 66 22.11 13.93 -6.48
C LYS A 66 21.65 12.48 -6.68
N MET A 67 21.61 12.01 -7.92
CA MET A 67 21.06 10.68 -8.28
C MET A 67 21.95 9.47 -7.97
N GLN A 68 23.27 9.63 -7.82
CA GLN A 68 24.20 8.48 -7.84
C GLN A 68 24.01 7.46 -6.70
N GLU A 69 23.67 7.93 -5.49
CA GLU A 69 23.35 7.05 -4.36
C GLU A 69 21.88 6.63 -4.37
N ALA A 70 21.01 7.51 -4.89
CA ALA A 70 19.59 7.25 -5.06
C ALA A 70 19.33 6.08 -6.03
N ASP A 71 20.11 5.94 -7.10
CA ASP A 71 19.92 4.87 -8.09
C ASP A 71 20.13 3.48 -7.44
N LYS A 72 21.21 3.30 -6.66
CA LYS A 72 21.48 2.03 -5.96
C LYS A 72 20.43 1.73 -4.89
N ALA A 73 20.04 2.75 -4.14
CA ALA A 73 18.98 2.64 -3.14
C ALA A 73 17.65 2.26 -3.78
N PHE A 74 17.32 2.88 -4.92
CA PHE A 74 16.13 2.61 -5.70
C PHE A 74 16.12 1.19 -6.25
N GLU A 75 17.20 0.73 -6.88
CA GLU A 75 17.33 -0.66 -7.32
C GLU A 75 17.16 -1.68 -6.17
N SER A 76 17.71 -1.36 -5.00
CA SER A 76 17.55 -2.21 -3.80
C SER A 76 16.10 -2.23 -3.31
N LEU A 77 15.42 -1.08 -3.32
CA LEU A 77 13.99 -0.97 -3.00
C LEU A 77 13.12 -1.72 -4.02
N LEU A 78 13.44 -1.64 -5.31
CA LEU A 78 12.76 -2.40 -6.35
C LEU A 78 12.93 -3.90 -6.14
N LYS A 79 14.12 -4.34 -5.71
CA LYS A 79 14.44 -5.77 -5.53
C LYS A 79 13.85 -6.37 -4.25
N PHE A 80 13.94 -5.67 -3.12
CA PHE A 80 13.60 -6.22 -1.79
C PHE A 80 12.36 -5.59 -1.15
N GLY A 81 11.79 -4.55 -1.76
CA GLY A 81 10.69 -3.77 -1.21
C GLY A 81 11.10 -2.85 -0.07
N GLY A 82 10.16 -2.03 0.41
CA GLY A 82 10.37 -1.10 1.54
C GLY A 82 10.22 -1.75 2.92
N PHE A 83 9.91 -3.03 3.02
CA PHE A 83 9.78 -3.67 4.34
C PHE A 83 11.17 -3.82 4.99
N PRO A 84 11.39 -3.34 6.24
CA PRO A 84 12.72 -3.30 6.83
C PRO A 84 13.41 -4.66 6.89
N GLU A 85 12.69 -5.73 7.21
CA GLU A 85 13.27 -7.06 7.42
C GLU A 85 13.88 -7.67 6.14
N PRO A 86 13.15 -7.79 5.00
CA PRO A 86 13.76 -8.25 3.76
C PRO A 86 14.77 -7.27 3.20
N PHE A 87 14.53 -5.96 3.33
CA PHE A 87 15.42 -4.91 2.83
C PHE A 87 16.80 -4.96 3.50
N LEU A 88 16.83 -4.97 4.84
CA LEU A 88 18.08 -5.01 5.61
C LEU A 88 18.82 -6.34 5.48
N ARG A 89 18.11 -7.44 5.19
CA ARG A 89 18.72 -8.75 4.94
C ARG A 89 19.36 -8.84 3.56
N GLY A 90 18.82 -8.17 2.55
CA GLY A 90 19.40 -8.06 1.20
C GLY A 90 19.63 -9.38 0.46
N THR A 91 18.98 -10.48 0.85
CA THR A 91 19.15 -11.80 0.21
C THR A 91 17.87 -12.25 -0.46
N GLU A 92 17.96 -12.63 -1.73
CA GLU A 92 16.81 -12.99 -2.56
C GLU A 92 16.07 -14.23 -2.05
N LYS A 93 16.81 -15.20 -1.52
CA LYS A 93 16.25 -16.40 -0.88
C LYS A 93 15.41 -16.04 0.36
N PHE A 94 15.87 -15.09 1.16
CA PHE A 94 15.13 -14.62 2.33
C PHE A 94 13.91 -13.81 1.90
N HIS A 95 14.07 -12.86 0.98
CA HIS A 95 12.97 -12.05 0.44
C HIS A 95 11.83 -12.92 -0.09
N ARG A 96 12.13 -13.89 -0.96
CA ARG A 96 11.11 -14.81 -1.50
C ARG A 96 10.42 -15.63 -0.41
N ARG A 97 11.16 -16.11 0.59
CA ARG A 97 10.59 -16.86 1.73
C ARG A 97 9.70 -15.96 2.59
N TRP A 98 10.18 -14.77 2.93
CA TRP A 98 9.46 -13.78 3.71
C TRP A 98 8.16 -13.39 3.02
N GLN A 99 8.21 -13.11 1.72
CA GLN A 99 7.06 -12.73 0.90
C GLN A 99 6.00 -13.85 0.86
N ASN A 100 6.40 -15.10 0.65
CA ASN A 100 5.48 -16.25 0.66
C ASN A 100 4.84 -16.46 2.03
N ASN A 101 5.62 -16.35 3.11
CA ASN A 101 5.10 -16.48 4.47
C ASN A 101 4.11 -15.35 4.78
N TYR A 102 4.49 -14.13 4.46
CA TYR A 102 3.69 -12.93 4.73
C TYR A 102 2.36 -12.96 3.96
N ARG A 103 2.36 -13.33 2.66
CA ARG A 103 1.12 -13.55 1.89
C ARG A 103 0.23 -14.64 2.50
N ASN A 104 0.80 -15.76 2.93
CA ASN A 104 0.01 -16.84 3.55
C ASN A 104 -0.60 -16.39 4.88
N LEU A 105 0.17 -15.70 5.73
CA LEU A 105 -0.28 -15.22 7.03
C LEU A 105 -1.44 -14.23 6.89
N LEU A 106 -1.28 -13.23 6.02
CA LEU A 106 -2.30 -12.20 5.80
C LEU A 106 -3.57 -12.79 5.20
N THR A 107 -3.45 -13.65 4.19
CA THR A 107 -4.62 -14.14 3.46
C THR A 107 -5.35 -15.27 4.20
N LYS A 108 -4.66 -16.09 5.00
CA LYS A 108 -5.28 -17.25 5.66
C LYS A 108 -5.63 -17.01 7.11
N GLU A 109 -4.79 -16.27 7.84
CA GLU A 109 -5.00 -16.00 9.26
C GLU A 109 -5.72 -14.67 9.45
N ASP A 110 -5.21 -13.57 8.89
CA ASP A 110 -5.80 -12.24 9.13
C ASP A 110 -7.18 -12.08 8.46
N VAL A 111 -7.35 -12.49 7.21
CA VAL A 111 -8.66 -12.45 6.54
C VAL A 111 -9.70 -13.28 7.29
N ARG A 112 -9.32 -14.48 7.75
CA ARG A 112 -10.23 -15.42 8.41
C ARG A 112 -10.67 -14.90 9.78
N ASP A 113 -9.77 -14.23 10.49
CA ASP A 113 -10.04 -13.65 11.81
C ASP A 113 -10.82 -12.33 11.73
N LEU A 114 -10.54 -11.49 10.73
CA LEU A 114 -11.12 -10.15 10.63
C LEU A 114 -12.51 -10.12 10.02
N SER A 115 -12.87 -11.19 9.32
CA SER A 115 -14.06 -11.17 8.50
C SER A 115 -14.87 -12.45 8.64
N ARG A 116 -16.17 -12.29 8.88
CA ARG A 116 -17.15 -13.34 8.61
C ARG A 116 -17.34 -13.52 7.10
N ILE A 117 -16.25 -13.51 6.31
CA ILE A 117 -16.32 -13.71 4.86
C ILE A 117 -16.74 -15.15 4.63
N ALA A 118 -17.91 -15.32 4.01
CA ALA A 118 -18.43 -16.63 3.63
C ALA A 118 -17.60 -17.28 2.51
N ASP A 119 -16.88 -16.49 1.71
CA ASP A 119 -16.15 -16.93 0.53
C ASP A 119 -14.69 -16.46 0.54
N ILE A 120 -13.86 -17.20 1.29
CA ILE A 120 -12.41 -16.95 1.41
C ILE A 120 -11.71 -17.16 0.08
N LYS A 121 -12.12 -18.19 -0.69
CA LYS A 121 -11.51 -18.50 -1.99
C LYS A 121 -11.66 -17.36 -2.98
N GLY A 122 -12.84 -16.73 -3.04
CA GLY A 122 -13.05 -15.57 -3.90
C GLY A 122 -12.17 -14.38 -3.52
N LEU A 123 -11.92 -14.16 -2.22
CA LEU A 123 -10.98 -13.14 -1.78
C LEU A 123 -9.53 -13.49 -2.14
N GLU A 124 -9.11 -14.74 -1.95
CA GLU A 124 -7.79 -15.22 -2.39
C GLU A 124 -7.56 -14.94 -3.87
N THR A 125 -8.53 -15.29 -4.72
CA THR A 125 -8.48 -14.99 -6.16
C THR A 125 -8.42 -13.48 -6.43
N LEU A 126 -9.16 -12.64 -5.68
CA LEU A 126 -9.05 -11.19 -5.81
C LEU A 126 -7.62 -10.71 -5.50
N VAL A 127 -7.01 -11.19 -4.42
CA VAL A 127 -5.62 -10.83 -4.04
C VAL A 127 -4.60 -11.27 -5.11
N GLU A 128 -4.86 -12.38 -5.80
CA GLU A 128 -4.00 -12.86 -6.89
C GLU A 128 -4.09 -12.03 -8.18
N ILE A 129 -5.28 -11.52 -8.54
CA ILE A 129 -5.46 -10.74 -9.78
C ILE A 129 -5.10 -9.26 -9.63
N LEU A 130 -5.15 -8.72 -8.41
CA LEU A 130 -4.91 -7.30 -8.13
C LEU A 130 -3.54 -6.78 -8.61
N PRO A 131 -2.41 -7.49 -8.38
CA PRO A 131 -1.10 -7.06 -8.85
C PRO A 131 -1.02 -6.78 -10.36
N ALA A 132 -1.71 -7.58 -11.19
CA ALA A 132 -1.72 -7.41 -12.64
C ALA A 132 -2.51 -6.18 -13.10
N LYS A 133 -3.37 -5.63 -12.23
CA LYS A 133 -4.19 -4.43 -12.51
C LYS A 133 -3.62 -3.17 -11.86
N VAL A 134 -2.46 -3.25 -11.19
CA VAL A 134 -1.77 -2.09 -10.59
C VAL A 134 -1.46 -1.06 -11.68
N SER A 135 -1.61 0.23 -11.35
CA SER A 135 -1.44 1.38 -12.28
C SER A 135 -2.51 1.53 -13.36
N SER A 136 -3.42 0.56 -13.52
CA SER A 136 -4.60 0.70 -14.38
C SER A 136 -5.81 1.22 -13.60
N GLN A 137 -6.77 1.83 -14.29
CA GLN A 137 -8.03 2.23 -13.67
C GLN A 137 -8.88 0.99 -13.42
N ILE A 138 -9.17 0.70 -12.14
CA ILE A 138 -9.93 -0.48 -11.74
C ILE A 138 -11.39 -0.07 -11.48
N SER A 139 -12.32 -0.75 -12.15
CA SER A 139 -13.74 -0.64 -11.88
C SER A 139 -14.22 -1.83 -11.05
N ILE A 140 -14.96 -1.57 -9.98
CA ILE A 140 -15.59 -2.62 -9.16
C ILE A 140 -16.58 -3.46 -10.00
N PRO A 141 -17.34 -2.90 -10.96
CA PRO A 141 -18.17 -3.71 -11.86
C PRO A 141 -17.38 -4.73 -12.68
N SER A 142 -16.22 -4.36 -13.23
CA SER A 142 -15.37 -5.31 -13.97
C SER A 142 -14.87 -6.44 -13.06
N LEU A 143 -14.47 -6.13 -11.83
CA LEU A 143 -14.07 -7.17 -10.87
C LEU A 143 -15.24 -8.08 -10.45
N SER A 144 -16.45 -7.51 -10.37
CA SER A 144 -17.68 -8.24 -10.09
C SER A 144 -18.00 -9.26 -11.19
N GLU A 145 -17.80 -8.88 -12.46
CA GLU A 145 -17.93 -9.75 -13.62
C GLU A 145 -16.83 -10.82 -13.65
N ASP A 146 -15.55 -10.42 -13.52
CA ASP A 146 -14.38 -11.32 -13.55
C ASP A 146 -14.47 -12.43 -12.48
N LEU A 147 -14.92 -12.09 -11.27
CA LEU A 147 -15.01 -13.01 -10.12
C LEU A 147 -16.38 -13.67 -9.97
N GLY A 148 -17.39 -13.24 -10.73
CA GLY A 148 -18.78 -13.70 -10.59
C GLY A 148 -19.39 -13.43 -9.21
N LYS A 149 -19.02 -12.32 -8.55
CA LYS A 149 -19.49 -11.94 -7.20
C LYS A 149 -20.27 -10.64 -7.25
N LYS A 150 -21.16 -10.41 -6.29
CA LYS A 150 -21.93 -9.16 -6.20
C LYS A 150 -21.00 -7.96 -5.97
N TYR A 151 -21.39 -6.81 -6.51
CA TYR A 151 -20.67 -5.54 -6.33
C TYR A 151 -20.32 -5.25 -4.86
N ASP A 152 -21.29 -5.37 -3.95
CA ASP A 152 -21.10 -5.08 -2.52
C ASP A 152 -20.10 -6.03 -1.86
N THR A 153 -20.01 -7.28 -2.33
CA THR A 153 -19.03 -8.26 -1.85
C THR A 153 -17.62 -7.85 -2.22
N ILE A 154 -17.39 -7.50 -3.50
CA ILE A 154 -16.08 -7.03 -3.96
C ILE A 154 -15.69 -5.73 -3.27
N LYS A 155 -16.63 -4.79 -3.11
CA LYS A 155 -16.38 -3.54 -2.40
C LYS A 155 -15.97 -3.78 -0.95
N ASN A 156 -16.72 -4.61 -0.22
CA ASN A 156 -16.39 -4.97 1.16
C ASN A 156 -15.03 -5.67 1.27
N TRP A 157 -14.68 -6.54 0.31
CA TRP A 157 -13.36 -7.16 0.25
C TRP A 157 -12.25 -6.14 0.05
N ILE A 158 -12.42 -5.19 -0.87
CA ILE A 158 -11.46 -4.09 -1.07
C ILE A 158 -11.32 -3.24 0.21
N ASP A 159 -12.42 -2.91 0.89
CA ASP A 159 -12.40 -2.13 2.12
C ASP A 159 -11.65 -2.88 3.26
N ILE A 160 -11.82 -4.21 3.35
CA ILE A 160 -11.07 -5.05 4.29
C ILE A 160 -9.58 -5.07 3.95
N LEU A 161 -9.23 -5.25 2.67
CA LEU A 161 -7.83 -5.24 2.21
C LEU A 161 -7.17 -3.87 2.44
N GLN A 162 -7.92 -2.77 2.35
CA GLN A 162 -7.44 -1.43 2.74
C GLN A 162 -7.22 -1.31 4.24
N GLY A 163 -8.14 -1.80 5.06
CA GLY A 163 -7.99 -1.83 6.53
C GLY A 163 -6.79 -2.68 6.98
N LEU A 164 -6.40 -3.67 6.17
CA LEU A 164 -5.22 -4.50 6.33
C LEU A 164 -3.94 -3.90 5.73
N TYR A 165 -4.01 -2.71 5.14
CA TYR A 165 -2.90 -2.07 4.43
C TYR A 165 -2.28 -2.96 3.33
N LEU A 166 -3.08 -3.83 2.71
CA LEU A 166 -2.67 -4.65 1.56
C LEU A 166 -2.89 -3.94 0.24
N VAL A 167 -3.91 -3.08 0.21
CA VAL A 167 -4.37 -2.34 -0.96
C VAL A 167 -4.54 -0.89 -0.58
N PHE A 168 -4.11 0.02 -1.45
CA PHE A 168 -4.33 1.45 -1.28
C PHE A 168 -5.06 1.97 -2.50
N THR A 169 -6.09 2.78 -2.29
CA THR A 169 -6.83 3.39 -3.40
C THR A 169 -6.38 4.82 -3.61
N LEU A 170 -5.95 5.13 -4.83
CA LEU A 170 -5.66 6.50 -5.20
C LEU A 170 -6.93 7.17 -5.72
N ARG A 171 -7.23 8.35 -5.15
CA ARG A 171 -8.32 9.18 -5.64
C ARG A 171 -7.89 9.90 -6.92
N PRO A 172 -8.79 10.06 -7.90
CA PRO A 172 -8.47 10.81 -9.11
C PRO A 172 -8.20 12.27 -8.76
N TRP A 173 -7.01 12.76 -9.11
CA TRP A 173 -6.68 14.18 -8.95
C TRP A 173 -7.39 15.01 -10.00
N HIS A 174 -8.11 16.04 -9.58
CA HIS A 174 -8.78 16.97 -10.50
C HIS A 174 -8.88 18.37 -9.88
N LYS A 175 -8.57 19.42 -10.65
CA LYS A 175 -8.60 20.83 -10.18
C LYS A 175 -9.95 21.23 -9.57
N LYS A 176 -11.04 20.65 -10.08
CA LYS A 176 -12.40 20.80 -9.53
C LYS A 176 -12.76 19.57 -8.69
N ILE A 177 -12.82 19.75 -7.37
CA ILE A 177 -13.11 18.69 -6.38
C ILE A 177 -14.44 17.97 -6.69
N ALA A 178 -15.48 18.69 -7.12
CA ALA A 178 -16.77 18.10 -7.47
C ALA A 178 -16.69 17.04 -8.59
N ARG A 179 -15.76 17.20 -9.54
CA ARG A 179 -15.53 16.20 -10.60
C ARG A 179 -14.73 15.00 -10.10
N ALA A 180 -13.81 15.20 -9.14
CA ALA A 180 -13.10 14.10 -8.48
C ALA A 180 -14.08 13.19 -7.72
N ILE A 181 -15.00 13.77 -6.94
CA ILE A 181 -16.02 13.03 -6.16
C ILE A 181 -16.92 12.19 -7.08
N LYS A 182 -17.35 12.76 -8.23
CA LYS A 182 -18.21 12.03 -9.18
C LYS A 182 -17.50 10.84 -9.83
N LYS A 183 -16.19 10.95 -10.08
CA LYS A 183 -15.36 9.88 -10.66
C LYS A 183 -15.00 8.81 -9.64
N GLU A 184 -14.82 9.19 -8.38
CA GLU A 184 -14.53 8.30 -7.24
C GLU A 184 -15.64 7.27 -7.00
N LYS A 185 -16.92 7.65 -7.13
CA LYS A 185 -18.06 6.74 -6.92
C LYS A 185 -18.05 5.49 -7.80
N ASN A 186 -17.48 5.57 -9.01
CA ASN A 186 -17.61 4.53 -10.03
C ASN A 186 -16.30 3.83 -10.36
N SER A 187 -15.15 4.39 -9.95
CA SER A 187 -13.84 3.87 -10.31
C SER A 187 -12.81 4.19 -9.25
N ILE A 188 -11.99 3.19 -8.91
CA ILE A 188 -10.75 3.38 -8.19
C ILE A 188 -9.71 3.79 -9.26
N SER A 189 -9.16 5.01 -9.16
CA SER A 189 -8.31 5.56 -10.21
C SER A 189 -7.05 4.72 -10.42
N SER A 190 -6.55 4.13 -9.35
CA SER A 190 -5.60 3.03 -9.36
C SER A 190 -5.55 2.40 -7.97
N ILE A 191 -5.27 1.10 -7.93
CA ILE A 191 -4.81 0.46 -6.71
C ILE A 191 -3.30 0.64 -6.66
N GLY A 192 -2.83 1.39 -5.68
CA GLY A 192 -1.44 1.34 -5.25
C GLY A 192 -1.24 0.03 -4.51
N GLN A 193 -0.39 -0.84 -5.06
CA GLN A 193 0.14 -1.95 -4.29
C GLN A 193 1.14 -1.37 -3.30
N CYS A 194 0.79 -1.29 -2.02
CA CYS A 194 1.84 -1.07 -1.03
C CYS A 194 2.67 -2.34 -0.93
N CYS A 195 3.90 -2.24 -1.44
CA CYS A 195 5.07 -3.00 -1.02
C CYS A 195 4.95 -4.53 -0.89
N LEU A 196 4.13 -5.20 -1.70
CA LEU A 196 4.01 -6.66 -1.62
C LEU A 196 4.39 -7.41 -2.88
N ASN A 197 4.59 -6.72 -4.01
CA ASN A 197 4.84 -7.40 -5.27
C ASN A 197 5.50 -6.52 -6.35
N LEU A 198 6.74 -6.09 -6.10
CA LEU A 198 7.55 -5.47 -7.15
C LEU A 198 8.07 -6.47 -8.20
N GLU A 199 8.10 -7.77 -7.89
CA GLU A 199 8.45 -8.82 -8.86
C GLU A 199 7.51 -8.89 -10.08
N LEU A 200 6.25 -8.44 -9.94
CA LEU A 200 5.28 -8.39 -11.05
C LEU A 200 5.35 -7.08 -11.84
N PHE A 201 5.82 -5.99 -11.23
CA PHE A 201 5.93 -4.69 -11.91
C PHE A 201 7.06 -4.68 -12.94
N LEU A 202 8.14 -5.45 -12.72
CA LEU A 202 9.29 -5.53 -13.63
C LEU A 202 9.20 -6.65 -14.67
N LYS A 203 8.23 -7.57 -14.58
CA LYS A 203 8.01 -8.60 -15.62
C LYS A 203 7.09 -8.14 -16.75
N THR A 204 6.53 -6.93 -16.66
CA THR A 204 5.56 -6.39 -17.62
C THR A 204 6.00 -5.04 -18.21
N LEU A 205 7.26 -4.65 -17.97
CA LEU A 205 8.01 -3.66 -18.75
C LEU A 205 9.12 -4.38 -19.53
#